data_AF-A0A3N4I840-F1
#
_entry.id   AF-A0A3N4I840-F1
#
_cell.length_a   1.000
_cell.length_b   1.000
_cell.length_c   1.000
_cell.angle_alpha   90.00
_cell.angle_beta   90.00
_cell.angle_gamma   90.00
#
_symmetry.space_group_name_H-M   'P 1'
#
loop_
_entity.id
_entity.type
_entity.pdbx_description
1 polymer ?
#
loop_
_entity_poly.entity_id
_entity_poly.type
_entity_poly.pdbx_seq_one_letter_code
_entity_poly.pdbx_strand_id
1 'polypeptide(L)'
;MICGEMFSMTLIHRIDPELCPKPLAYGMVSADTPRELLPWGSDTAVDGEGAFLICEFVSILHHLGDGERGMPENTPQKDEIMGTFCKKLAAIHKSDDLRPEMFGFNLPTYIGLVEQEGIYVTTCCWADYFGRAMDRIIGRIKKGEYHCPEGTLRDELLGVYTKFKNSGVIETLLKNLKTPNGVPIQPSLVHGDLWCGNTGLVEDASGSARPIVFDAGCFYGHNEYVPSHLPPSSLLHCPFALLLRRMSVNCF
;
A
#
# COMPACT_ATOMS: atom_id res chain seq x y z
N MET A 1 7.02 -6.43 9.93
CA MET A 1 6.65 -6.54 8.50
C MET A 1 5.62 -7.63 8.28
N ILE A 2 6.00 -8.91 8.35
CA ILE A 2 5.13 -10.03 7.96
C ILE A 2 3.80 -10.11 8.74
N CYS A 3 3.79 -9.85 10.04
CA CYS A 3 2.54 -9.79 10.82
C CYS A 3 1.56 -8.74 10.25
N GLY A 4 2.10 -7.62 9.77
CA GLY A 4 1.33 -6.55 9.13
C GLY A 4 0.69 -6.98 7.82
N GLU A 5 1.45 -7.64 6.97
CA GLU A 5 0.97 -8.17 5.69
C GLU A 5 -0.07 -9.28 5.90
N MET A 6 0.20 -10.24 6.79
CA MET A 6 -0.75 -11.30 7.17
C MET A 6 -2.10 -10.70 7.58
N PHE A 7 -2.09 -9.73 8.50
CA PHE A 7 -3.33 -9.15 9.00
C PHE A 7 -4.05 -8.34 7.92
N SER A 8 -3.30 -7.58 7.11
CA SER A 8 -3.82 -6.78 6.00
C SER A 8 -4.53 -7.65 4.97
N MET A 9 -3.85 -8.68 4.47
CA MET A 9 -4.42 -9.63 3.52
C MET A 9 -5.60 -10.40 4.14
N THR A 10 -5.56 -10.73 5.44
CA THR A 10 -6.67 -11.39 6.13
C THR A 10 -7.92 -10.51 6.16
N LEU A 11 -7.77 -9.20 6.41
CA LEU A 11 -8.90 -8.26 6.36
C LEU A 11 -9.49 -8.17 4.95
N ILE A 12 -8.66 -8.05 3.92
CA ILE A 12 -9.13 -7.99 2.54
C ILE A 12 -9.84 -9.30 2.17
N HIS A 13 -9.22 -10.45 2.43
CA HIS A 13 -9.79 -11.76 2.13
C HIS A 13 -11.11 -12.00 2.89
N ARG A 14 -11.25 -11.48 4.11
CA ARG A 14 -12.51 -11.56 4.86
C ARG A 14 -13.64 -10.77 4.20
N ILE A 15 -13.33 -9.63 3.58
CA ILE A 15 -14.31 -8.79 2.88
C ILE A 15 -14.66 -9.39 1.51
N ASP A 16 -13.63 -9.78 0.75
CA ASP A 16 -13.77 -10.39 -0.58
C ASP A 16 -12.74 -11.52 -0.74
N PRO A 17 -13.14 -12.79 -0.49
CA PRO A 17 -12.26 -13.94 -0.62
C PRO A 17 -11.73 -14.18 -2.04
N GLU A 18 -12.42 -13.63 -3.05
CA GLU A 18 -12.01 -13.75 -4.44
C GLU A 18 -11.04 -12.64 -4.87
N LEU A 19 -10.88 -11.56 -4.08
CA LEU A 19 -9.99 -10.46 -4.42
C LEU A 19 -8.60 -10.63 -3.81
N CYS A 20 -8.43 -11.37 -2.72
CA CYS A 20 -7.12 -11.54 -2.09
C CYS A 20 -6.87 -13.03 -1.78
N PRO A 21 -5.71 -13.60 -2.16
CA PRO A 21 -5.36 -14.98 -1.81
C PRO A 21 -5.38 -15.16 -0.29
N LYS A 22 -5.86 -16.31 0.18
CA LYS A 22 -6.02 -16.58 1.61
C LYS A 22 -4.67 -16.64 2.33
N PRO A 23 -4.39 -15.77 3.32
CA PRO A 23 -3.25 -15.96 4.20
C PRO A 23 -3.51 -17.15 5.13
N LEU A 24 -2.50 -18.01 5.31
CA LEU A 24 -2.63 -19.28 6.05
C LEU A 24 -1.85 -19.26 7.36
N ALA A 25 -0.61 -18.78 7.34
CA ALA A 25 0.23 -18.73 8.53
C ALA A 25 1.37 -17.72 8.36
N TYR A 26 1.91 -17.26 9.49
CA TYR A 26 3.17 -16.53 9.51
C TYR A 26 3.95 -16.89 10.77
N GLY A 27 5.25 -16.64 10.75
CA GLY A 27 6.08 -16.93 11.91
C GLY A 27 7.54 -16.54 11.72
N MET A 28 8.31 -16.82 12.76
CA MET A 28 9.77 -16.70 12.72
C MET A 28 10.37 -18.04 12.28
N VAL A 29 11.41 -17.97 11.46
CA VAL A 29 12.21 -19.13 11.08
C VAL A 29 13.13 -19.44 12.25
N SER A 30 13.03 -20.67 12.78
CA SER A 30 13.90 -21.08 13.89
C SER A 30 15.33 -21.25 13.42
N ALA A 31 16.30 -20.94 14.29
CA ALA A 31 17.72 -21.07 13.99
C ALA A 31 18.17 -22.52 13.68
N ASP A 32 17.39 -23.51 14.12
CA ASP A 32 17.61 -24.94 13.84
C ASP A 32 16.86 -25.46 12.60
N THR A 33 16.23 -24.58 11.81
CA THR A 33 15.53 -24.97 10.58
C THR A 33 16.51 -25.60 9.58
N PRO A 34 16.27 -26.84 9.11
CA PRO A 34 17.14 -27.50 8.13
C PRO A 34 17.31 -26.68 6.85
N ARG A 35 18.53 -26.67 6.28
CA ARG A 35 18.88 -25.83 5.12
C ARG A 35 18.01 -26.13 3.90
N GLU A 36 17.59 -27.37 3.71
CA GLU A 36 16.71 -27.81 2.62
C GLU A 36 15.29 -27.24 2.70
N LEU A 37 14.87 -26.74 3.86
CA LEU A 37 13.59 -26.06 4.06
C LEU A 37 13.70 -24.54 3.94
N LEU A 38 14.92 -24.00 3.80
CA LEU A 38 15.14 -22.56 3.64
C LEU A 38 14.96 -22.14 2.16
N PRO A 39 14.61 -20.87 1.89
CA PRO A 39 14.48 -20.35 0.54
C PRO A 39 15.77 -20.50 -0.27
N TRP A 40 15.65 -20.76 -1.58
CA TRP A 40 16.80 -20.84 -2.49
C TRP A 40 17.62 -19.55 -2.44
N GLY A 41 18.94 -19.68 -2.22
CA GLY A 41 19.86 -18.54 -2.11
C GLY A 41 20.05 -17.98 -0.71
N SER A 42 19.46 -18.58 0.34
CA SER A 42 19.83 -18.27 1.72
C SER A 42 21.21 -18.88 2.05
N ASP A 43 22.26 -18.07 1.99
CA ASP A 43 23.65 -18.52 2.25
C ASP A 43 24.04 -18.54 3.72
N THR A 44 23.20 -18.01 4.59
CA THR A 44 23.44 -18.00 6.03
C THR A 44 22.28 -18.69 6.72
N ALA A 45 22.60 -19.43 7.79
CA ALA A 45 21.63 -19.62 8.86
C ALA A 45 20.95 -18.27 9.06
N VAL A 46 19.64 -18.20 8.84
CA VAL A 46 18.92 -16.99 9.23
C VAL A 46 19.08 -17.00 10.75
N ASP A 47 19.92 -16.13 11.29
CA ASP A 47 20.43 -16.13 12.67
C ASP A 47 19.31 -15.90 13.71
N GLY A 48 18.27 -16.73 13.71
CA GLY A 48 17.03 -16.52 14.45
C GLY A 48 16.19 -15.33 14.00
N GLU A 49 16.56 -14.64 12.91
CA GLU A 49 15.92 -13.37 12.49
C GLU A 49 15.04 -13.48 11.23
N GLY A 50 14.91 -14.68 10.65
CA GLY A 50 14.06 -14.90 9.48
C GLY A 50 12.59 -14.88 9.84
N ALA A 51 11.74 -14.42 8.92
CA ALA A 51 10.29 -14.53 9.04
C ALA A 51 9.70 -15.12 7.75
N PHE A 52 8.58 -15.81 7.88
CA PHE A 52 7.87 -16.39 6.76
C PHE A 52 6.39 -16.00 6.77
N LEU A 53 5.81 -15.91 5.58
CA LEU A 53 4.38 -15.84 5.32
C LEU A 53 4.00 -17.01 4.42
N ILE A 54 2.93 -17.72 4.78
CA ILE A 54 2.34 -18.80 3.99
C ILE A 54 0.96 -18.30 3.55
N CYS A 55 0.74 -18.29 2.25
CA CYS A 55 -0.52 -17.91 1.62
C CYS A 55 -0.99 -19.00 0.65
N GLU A 56 -2.26 -18.96 0.30
CA GLU A 56 -2.83 -19.69 -0.83
C GLU A 56 -2.01 -19.43 -2.09
N PHE A 57 -1.67 -20.51 -2.78
CA PHE A 57 -1.03 -20.41 -4.08
C PHE A 57 -2.07 -20.10 -5.16
N VAL A 58 -1.82 -19.06 -5.95
CA VAL A 58 -2.63 -18.69 -7.11
C VAL A 58 -1.73 -18.52 -8.32
N SER A 59 -2.16 -19.02 -9.48
CA SER A 59 -1.43 -18.86 -10.74
C SER A 59 -1.84 -17.55 -11.40
N ILE A 60 -0.94 -16.56 -11.39
CA ILE A 60 -1.17 -15.26 -12.03
C ILE A 60 -0.91 -15.40 -13.53
N LEU A 61 -1.92 -15.13 -14.34
CA LEU A 61 -1.84 -15.11 -15.79
C LEU A 61 -1.22 -13.80 -16.29
N HIS A 62 -1.71 -12.68 -15.76
CA HIS A 62 -1.30 -11.32 -16.13
C HIS A 62 -1.32 -10.40 -14.92
N HIS A 63 -0.50 -9.34 -14.93
CA HIS A 63 -0.66 -8.22 -14.00
C HIS A 63 -1.73 -7.24 -14.50
N LEU A 64 -2.44 -6.57 -13.59
CA LEU A 64 -3.41 -5.53 -13.94
C LEU A 64 -2.71 -4.18 -14.09
N GLY A 65 -1.97 -4.03 -15.18
CA GLY A 65 -1.31 -2.78 -15.55
C GLY A 65 -0.54 -2.90 -16.85
N ASP A 66 0.20 -1.86 -17.17
CA ASP A 66 0.96 -1.78 -18.41
C ASP A 66 2.33 -2.46 -18.23
N GLY A 67 2.82 -3.13 -19.28
CA GLY A 67 4.12 -3.82 -19.27
C GLY A 67 4.08 -5.20 -19.93
N GLU A 68 5.24 -5.85 -20.04
CA GLU A 68 5.39 -7.15 -20.74
C GLU A 68 4.53 -8.28 -20.16
N ARG A 69 4.25 -8.23 -18.86
CA ARG A 69 3.37 -9.18 -18.16
C ARG A 69 1.94 -8.66 -17.98
N GLY A 70 1.64 -7.48 -18.51
CA GLY A 70 0.34 -6.84 -18.43
C GLY A 70 -0.68 -7.49 -19.36
N MET A 71 -1.95 -7.18 -19.14
CA MET A 71 -3.01 -7.55 -20.08
C MET A 71 -2.91 -6.74 -21.38
N PRO A 72 -3.21 -7.35 -22.56
CA PRO A 72 -3.25 -6.65 -23.84
C PRO A 72 -4.13 -5.39 -23.78
N GLU A 73 -3.61 -4.26 -24.28
CA GLU A 73 -4.29 -2.97 -24.26
C GLU A 73 -5.54 -2.92 -25.15
N ASN A 74 -6.49 -2.05 -24.77
CA ASN A 74 -7.68 -1.70 -25.55
C ASN A 74 -8.54 -2.89 -26.01
N THR A 75 -8.65 -3.92 -25.17
CA THR A 75 -9.55 -5.05 -25.41
C THR A 75 -10.82 -4.91 -24.56
N PRO A 76 -12.03 -5.23 -25.09
CA PRO A 76 -13.26 -5.22 -24.30
C PRO A 76 -13.17 -6.08 -23.02
N GLN A 77 -12.39 -7.16 -23.08
CA GLN A 77 -12.12 -8.04 -21.95
C GLN A 77 -11.32 -7.34 -20.84
N LYS A 78 -10.30 -6.53 -21.18
CA LYS A 78 -9.54 -5.73 -20.21
C LYS A 78 -10.46 -4.72 -19.52
N ASP A 79 -11.35 -4.06 -20.26
CA ASP A 79 -12.31 -3.10 -19.68
C ASP A 79 -13.28 -3.77 -18.70
N GLU A 80 -13.79 -4.96 -19.03
CA GLU A 80 -14.67 -5.72 -18.15
C GLU A 80 -13.96 -6.17 -16.86
N ILE A 81 -12.73 -6.66 -16.99
CA ILE A 81 -11.88 -7.07 -15.86
C ILE A 81 -11.56 -5.87 -14.96
N MET A 82 -11.16 -4.75 -15.54
CA MET A 82 -10.88 -3.52 -14.78
C MET A 82 -12.15 -2.96 -14.14
N GLY A 83 -13.29 -3.05 -14.81
CA GLY A 83 -14.59 -2.71 -14.24
C GLY A 83 -14.93 -3.58 -13.02
N THR A 84 -14.65 -4.88 -13.09
CA THR A 84 -14.83 -5.82 -11.97
C THR A 84 -13.86 -5.51 -10.82
N PHE A 85 -12.59 -5.26 -11.14
CA PHE A 85 -11.57 -4.87 -10.16
C PHE A 85 -11.97 -3.61 -9.40
N CYS A 86 -12.37 -2.55 -10.11
CA CYS A 86 -12.82 -1.30 -9.50
C CYS A 86 -14.04 -1.49 -8.60
N LYS A 87 -14.99 -2.37 -8.98
CA LYS A 87 -16.16 -2.70 -8.14
C LYS A 87 -15.73 -3.40 -6.85
N LYS A 88 -14.84 -4.38 -6.93
CA LYS A 88 -14.33 -5.09 -5.74
C LYS A 88 -13.50 -4.18 -4.83
N LEU A 89 -12.64 -3.33 -5.39
CA LEU A 89 -11.89 -2.32 -4.63
C LEU A 89 -12.82 -1.32 -3.93
N ALA A 90 -13.86 -0.85 -4.62
CA ALA A 90 -14.87 0.02 -4.01
C ALA A 90 -15.64 -0.66 -2.88
N ALA A 91 -15.87 -1.98 -2.97
CA ALA A 91 -16.50 -2.76 -1.90
C ALA A 91 -15.62 -2.80 -0.64
N ILE A 92 -14.31 -2.99 -0.78
CA ILE A 92 -13.36 -2.91 0.35
C ILE A 92 -13.42 -1.53 1.00
N HIS A 93 -13.33 -0.45 0.20
CA HIS A 93 -13.35 0.92 0.72
C HIS A 93 -14.66 1.25 1.46
N LYS A 94 -15.78 0.67 1.02
CA LYS A 94 -17.12 0.89 1.59
C LYS A 94 -17.48 -0.09 2.70
N SER A 95 -16.62 -1.04 3.05
CA SER A 95 -16.91 -2.02 4.10
C SER A 95 -17.12 -1.31 5.45
N ASP A 96 -18.37 -1.27 5.91
CA ASP A 96 -18.78 -0.56 7.12
C ASP A 96 -18.54 -1.39 8.38
N ASP A 97 -18.66 -2.72 8.29
CA ASP A 97 -18.56 -3.65 9.44
C ASP A 97 -17.21 -3.59 10.16
N LEU A 98 -16.19 -3.06 9.49
CA LEU A 98 -14.83 -2.95 10.00
C LEU A 98 -14.37 -1.49 10.12
N ARG A 99 -15.21 -0.50 9.80
CA ARG A 99 -14.79 0.90 9.74
C ARG A 99 -14.58 1.47 11.16
N PRO A 100 -13.35 1.86 11.52
CA PRO A 100 -13.10 2.57 12.77
C PRO A 100 -13.56 4.02 12.68
N GLU A 101 -13.72 4.67 13.84
CA GLU A 101 -13.98 6.12 13.92
C GLU A 101 -12.75 6.97 13.58
N MET A 102 -11.56 6.38 13.56
CA MET A 102 -10.28 7.07 13.39
C MET A 102 -9.46 6.51 12.25
N PHE A 103 -8.72 7.38 11.56
CA PHE A 103 -7.68 7.01 10.62
C PHE A 103 -6.50 6.34 11.35
N GLY A 104 -5.84 5.39 10.68
CA GLY A 104 -4.70 4.64 11.20
C GLY A 104 -4.91 3.13 11.14
N PHE A 105 -4.11 2.39 11.90
CA PHE A 105 -4.21 0.94 11.94
C PHE A 105 -3.85 0.39 13.32
N ASN A 106 -4.38 -0.78 13.65
CA ASN A 106 -4.22 -1.41 14.97
C ASN A 106 -2.88 -2.15 15.13
N LEU A 107 -2.02 -2.15 14.12
CA LEU A 107 -0.67 -2.71 14.14
C LEU A 107 0.20 -2.03 13.08
N PRO A 108 1.53 -2.09 13.20
CA PRO A 108 2.42 -1.57 12.17
C PRO A 108 2.31 -2.38 10.87
N THR A 109 2.04 -1.70 9.76
CA THR A 109 2.16 -2.24 8.40
C THR A 109 3.36 -1.62 7.69
N TYR A 110 3.66 -2.06 6.47
CA TYR A 110 4.86 -1.63 5.76
C TYR A 110 4.53 -1.37 4.29
N ILE A 111 5.28 -0.47 3.65
CA ILE A 111 5.37 -0.29 2.19
C ILE A 111 6.82 -0.56 1.85
N GLY A 112 7.12 -1.72 1.28
CA GLY A 112 8.48 -2.24 1.22
C GLY A 112 9.13 -2.23 2.61
N LEU A 113 10.30 -1.60 2.76
CA LEU A 113 11.00 -1.49 4.05
C LEU A 113 10.50 -0.33 4.93
N VAL A 114 9.52 0.45 4.46
CA VAL A 114 9.02 1.64 5.18
C VAL A 114 7.87 1.25 6.09
N GLU A 115 8.08 1.34 7.40
CA GLU A 115 6.99 1.16 8.36
C GLU A 115 5.91 2.25 8.21
N GLN A 116 4.67 1.81 8.07
CA GLN A 116 3.44 2.59 8.21
C GLN A 116 3.01 2.61 9.69
N GLU A 117 2.51 3.74 10.16
CA GLU A 117 2.25 3.97 11.60
C GLU A 117 1.26 2.96 12.18
N GLY A 118 1.65 2.26 13.25
CA GLY A 118 0.80 1.31 13.98
C GLY A 118 0.00 1.91 15.15
N ILE A 119 -0.51 1.01 16.00
CA ILE A 119 -1.54 1.14 17.08
C ILE A 119 -1.56 2.41 17.95
N TYR A 120 -0.50 3.21 17.98
CA TYR A 120 -0.36 4.37 18.89
C TYR A 120 -0.74 5.72 18.25
N VAL A 121 -1.17 5.76 16.99
CA VAL A 121 -1.32 7.03 16.24
C VAL A 121 -2.62 7.10 15.42
N THR A 122 -3.73 6.76 16.06
CA THR A 122 -5.06 6.99 15.47
C THR A 122 -5.48 8.47 15.58
N THR A 123 -6.20 9.00 14.59
CA THR A 123 -6.74 10.37 14.63
C THR A 123 -8.06 10.47 13.89
N CYS A 124 -8.95 11.38 14.30
CA CYS A 124 -10.16 11.72 13.56
C CYS A 124 -9.92 12.67 12.38
N CYS A 125 -8.68 13.18 12.20
CA CYS A 125 -8.31 14.13 11.16
C CYS A 125 -7.36 13.50 10.13
N TRP A 126 -7.81 13.41 8.87
CA TRP A 126 -7.00 12.87 7.78
C TRP A 126 -5.73 13.68 7.52
N ALA A 127 -5.81 15.01 7.60
CA ALA A 127 -4.66 15.90 7.41
C ALA A 127 -3.56 15.61 8.44
N ASP A 128 -3.95 15.37 9.70
CA ASP A 128 -3.01 15.06 10.77
C ASP A 128 -2.33 13.71 10.52
N TYR A 129 -3.10 12.68 10.13
CA TYR A 129 -2.54 11.37 9.81
C TYR A 129 -1.55 11.45 8.65
N PHE A 130 -1.97 12.07 7.55
CA PHE A 130 -1.13 12.23 6.35
C PHE A 130 0.14 13.04 6.64
N GLY A 131 0.03 14.13 7.41
CA GLY A 131 1.18 14.94 7.82
C GLY A 131 2.20 14.16 8.66
N ARG A 132 1.73 13.36 9.62
CA ARG A 132 2.62 12.50 10.43
C ARG A 132 3.30 11.41 9.60
N ALA A 133 2.57 10.80 8.66
CA ALA A 133 3.15 9.82 7.74
C ALA A 133 4.29 10.44 6.91
N MET A 134 4.11 11.66 6.39
CA MET A 134 5.14 12.40 5.66
C MET A 134 6.33 12.77 6.55
N ASP A 135 6.07 13.25 7.77
CA ASP A 135 7.11 13.59 8.74
C ASP A 135 7.99 12.39 9.10
N ARG A 136 7.40 11.20 9.20
CA ARG A 136 8.13 9.96 9.48
C ARG A 136 9.07 9.60 8.34
N ILE A 137 8.59 9.63 7.09
CA ILE A 137 9.43 9.34 5.91
C ILE A 137 10.62 10.30 5.89
N ILE A 138 10.36 11.60 6.06
CA ILE A 138 11.40 12.63 6.09
C ILE A 138 12.35 12.45 7.27
N GLY A 139 11.83 12.07 8.45
CA GLY A 139 12.63 11.79 9.63
C GLY A 139 13.61 10.63 9.43
N ARG A 140 13.18 9.55 8.75
CA ARG A 140 14.04 8.42 8.40
C ARG A 140 15.10 8.79 7.35
N ILE A 141 14.75 9.60 6.35
CA ILE A 141 15.71 10.19 5.39
C ILE A 141 16.75 11.04 6.14
N LYS A 142 16.33 11.86 7.12
CA LYS A 142 17.25 12.63 7.98
C LYS A 142 18.18 11.73 8.79
N LYS A 143 17.75 10.55 9.22
CA LYS A 143 18.60 9.61 9.96
C LYS A 143 19.54 8.79 9.07
N GLY A 144 19.41 8.87 7.74
CA GLY A 144 20.21 8.07 6.82
C GLY A 144 19.76 6.60 6.76
N GLU A 145 18.53 6.31 7.17
CA GLU A 145 17.95 4.95 7.13
C GLU A 145 17.57 4.52 5.71
N TYR A 146 17.59 5.44 4.75
CA TYR A 146 17.41 5.16 3.33
C TYR A 146 18.70 5.47 2.57
N HIS A 147 19.01 4.62 1.60
CA HIS A 147 20.09 4.89 0.66
C HIS A 147 19.69 6.06 -0.24
N CYS A 148 20.16 7.26 0.08
CA CYS A 148 20.09 8.41 -0.81
C CYS A 148 21.35 8.46 -1.67
N PRO A 149 21.27 8.84 -2.96
CA PRO A 149 22.44 9.07 -3.79
C PRO A 149 23.32 10.11 -3.10
N GLU A 150 24.64 9.90 -3.16
CA GLU A 150 25.61 10.85 -2.60
C GLU A 150 25.39 12.26 -3.19
N GLY A 151 25.43 13.29 -2.34
CA GLY A 151 25.33 14.69 -2.75
C GLY A 151 24.23 15.51 -2.06
N THR A 152 23.89 16.65 -2.65
CA THR A 152 23.00 17.68 -2.09
C THR A 152 21.51 17.30 -2.12
N LEU A 153 21.14 16.23 -2.84
CA LEU A 153 19.74 15.82 -3.04
C LEU A 153 18.98 15.59 -1.73
N ARG A 154 19.64 15.03 -0.72
CA ARG A 154 19.04 14.87 0.61
C ARG A 154 18.73 16.23 1.21
N ASP A 155 19.69 17.14 1.28
CA ASP A 155 19.50 18.45 1.90
C ASP A 155 18.49 19.31 1.13
N GLU A 156 18.48 19.21 -0.21
CA GLU A 156 17.47 19.83 -1.07
C GLU A 156 16.06 19.31 -0.77
N LEU A 157 15.88 17.98 -0.71
CA LEU A 157 14.60 17.37 -0.35
C LEU A 157 14.12 17.82 1.03
N LEU A 158 15.02 17.85 2.02
CA LEU A 158 14.70 18.32 3.37
C LEU A 158 14.30 19.80 3.38
N GLY A 159 14.99 20.63 2.58
CA GLY A 159 14.68 22.05 2.42
C GLY A 159 13.32 22.28 1.75
N VAL A 160 13.02 21.54 0.67
CA VAL A 160 11.73 21.58 -0.02
C VAL A 160 10.61 21.12 0.91
N TYR A 161 10.78 20.01 1.61
CA TYR A 161 9.77 19.52 2.55
C TYR A 161 9.52 20.50 3.70
N THR A 162 10.57 21.14 4.22
CA THR A 162 10.43 22.16 5.28
C THR A 162 9.61 23.34 4.79
N LYS A 163 9.85 23.83 3.56
CA LYS A 163 9.04 24.90 2.95
C LYS A 163 7.59 24.45 2.76
N PHE A 164 7.38 23.27 2.19
CA PHE A 164 6.07 22.66 1.98
C PHE A 164 5.26 22.55 3.28
N LYS A 165 5.89 22.07 4.35
CA LYS A 165 5.27 21.95 5.68
C LYS A 165 4.95 23.32 6.27
N ASN A 166 5.90 24.25 6.24
CA ASN A 166 5.72 25.60 6.81
C ASN A 166 4.67 26.43 6.05
N SER A 167 4.42 26.11 4.77
CA SER A 167 3.36 26.74 3.98
C SER A 167 1.94 26.22 4.32
N GLY A 168 1.80 25.23 5.20
CA GLY A 168 0.50 24.71 5.63
C GLY A 168 -0.30 24.03 4.50
N VAL A 169 0.39 23.44 3.52
CA VAL A 169 -0.25 22.88 2.32
C VAL A 169 -1.11 21.67 2.67
N ILE A 170 -0.66 20.81 3.59
CA ILE A 170 -1.40 19.63 4.03
C ILE A 170 -2.71 20.06 4.69
N GLU A 171 -2.64 21.01 5.63
CA GLU A 171 -3.79 21.52 6.35
C GLU A 171 -4.77 22.20 5.40
N THR A 172 -4.26 23.02 4.47
CA THR A 172 -5.08 23.74 3.49
C THR A 172 -5.84 22.79 2.57
N LEU A 173 -5.18 21.73 2.08
CA LEU A 173 -5.78 20.80 1.12
C LEU A 173 -6.63 19.71 1.77
N LEU A 174 -6.28 19.25 2.98
CA LEU A 174 -6.84 18.02 3.55
C LEU A 174 -7.72 18.24 4.79
N LYS A 175 -7.53 19.30 5.58
CA LYS A 175 -8.18 19.44 6.90
C LYS A 175 -9.70 19.49 6.84
N ASN A 176 -10.22 20.21 5.84
CA ASN A 176 -11.66 20.40 5.64
C ASN A 176 -12.19 19.64 4.43
N LEU A 177 -11.46 18.62 3.98
CA LEU A 177 -11.87 17.84 2.82
C LEU A 177 -13.21 17.15 3.11
N LYS A 178 -14.10 17.15 2.13
CA LYS A 178 -15.45 16.61 2.23
C LYS A 178 -15.80 15.89 0.94
N THR A 179 -16.72 14.95 1.04
CA THR A 179 -17.37 14.35 -0.13
C THR A 179 -18.16 15.41 -0.92
N PRO A 180 -18.57 15.15 -2.17
CA PRO A 180 -19.42 16.07 -2.95
C PRO A 180 -20.71 16.49 -2.24
N ASN A 181 -21.22 15.65 -1.33
CA ASN A 181 -22.42 15.92 -0.54
C ASN A 181 -22.13 16.66 0.78
N GLY A 182 -20.91 17.16 0.98
CA GLY A 182 -20.52 17.93 2.17
C GLY A 182 -20.25 17.09 3.42
N VAL A 183 -20.27 15.75 3.32
CA VAL A 183 -19.96 14.84 4.44
C VAL A 183 -18.45 14.83 4.68
N PRO A 184 -17.97 14.96 5.94
CA PRO A 184 -16.55 14.78 6.27
C PRO A 184 -16.03 13.43 5.79
N ILE A 185 -14.79 13.41 5.29
CA ILE A 185 -14.15 12.16 4.88
C ILE A 185 -14.08 11.16 6.03
N GLN A 186 -14.35 9.90 5.71
CA GLN A 186 -14.38 8.80 6.68
C GLN A 186 -13.21 7.84 6.44
N PRO A 187 -12.71 7.16 7.48
CA PRO A 187 -11.70 6.13 7.32
C PRO A 187 -12.22 5.00 6.43
N SER A 188 -11.39 4.58 5.48
CA SER A 188 -11.66 3.46 4.57
C SER A 188 -10.48 2.51 4.63
N LEU A 189 -10.73 1.20 4.67
CA LEU A 189 -9.65 0.22 4.58
C LEU A 189 -9.01 0.37 3.20
N VAL A 190 -7.76 0.82 3.14
CA VAL A 190 -7.00 0.94 1.89
C VAL A 190 -5.94 -0.15 1.83
N HIS A 191 -5.65 -0.65 0.62
CA HIS A 191 -4.62 -1.66 0.38
C HIS A 191 -3.23 -1.21 0.88
N GLY A 192 -2.93 0.08 0.73
CA GLY A 192 -1.70 0.72 1.21
C GLY A 192 -0.45 0.47 0.36
N ASP A 193 -0.48 -0.46 -0.59
CA ASP A 193 0.55 -0.59 -1.65
C ASP A 193 -0.04 -1.03 -3.01
N LEU A 194 -1.03 -0.29 -3.50
CA LEU A 194 -1.81 -0.69 -4.70
C LEU A 194 -1.19 -0.14 -5.99
N TRP A 195 -0.53 -1.01 -6.74
CA TRP A 195 0.05 -0.73 -8.05
C TRP A 195 0.06 -2.00 -8.92
N CYS A 196 0.44 -1.90 -10.20
CA CYS A 196 0.34 -3.02 -11.14
C CYS A 196 1.10 -4.27 -10.69
N GLY A 197 2.25 -4.11 -10.01
CA GLY A 197 3.04 -5.23 -9.46
C GLY A 197 2.31 -6.03 -8.38
N ASN A 198 1.39 -5.40 -7.65
CA ASN A 198 0.62 -5.98 -6.55
C ASN A 198 -0.83 -6.31 -6.96
N THR A 199 -1.07 -6.42 -8.26
CA THR A 199 -2.35 -6.81 -8.84
C THR A 199 -2.15 -7.93 -9.85
N GLY A 200 -3.13 -8.81 -9.97
CA GLY A 200 -3.06 -9.93 -10.90
C GLY A 200 -4.42 -10.30 -11.46
N LEU A 201 -4.40 -11.00 -12.59
CA LEU A 201 -5.51 -11.75 -13.15
C LEU A 201 -5.23 -13.23 -12.92
N VAL A 202 -6.15 -13.91 -12.28
CA VAL A 202 -6.10 -15.37 -12.08
C VAL A 202 -7.31 -16.00 -12.73
N GLU A 203 -7.18 -17.27 -13.08
CA GLU A 203 -8.28 -18.10 -13.53
C GLU A 203 -8.75 -18.98 -12.38
N ASP A 204 -10.05 -19.02 -12.14
CA ASP A 204 -10.64 -19.93 -11.17
C ASP A 204 -10.82 -21.34 -11.74
N ALA A 205 -11.28 -22.28 -10.91
CA ALA A 205 -11.51 -23.65 -11.33
C ALA A 205 -12.58 -23.81 -12.44
N SER A 206 -13.40 -22.79 -12.69
CA SER A 206 -14.42 -22.76 -13.75
C SER A 206 -13.88 -22.23 -15.08
N GLY A 207 -12.64 -21.73 -15.11
CA GLY A 207 -12.08 -21.04 -16.26
C GLY A 207 -12.41 -19.55 -16.31
N SER A 208 -13.01 -18.99 -15.25
CA SER A 208 -13.40 -17.59 -15.20
C SER A 208 -12.24 -16.75 -14.67
N ALA A 209 -11.90 -15.70 -15.41
CA ALA A 209 -10.83 -14.79 -15.01
C ALA A 209 -11.34 -13.79 -13.95
N ARG A 210 -10.59 -13.63 -12.87
CA ARG A 210 -10.90 -12.68 -11.79
C ARG A 210 -9.67 -11.88 -11.37
N PRO A 211 -9.85 -10.60 -11.02
CA PRO A 211 -8.76 -9.77 -10.53
C PRO A 211 -8.45 -10.10 -9.07
N ILE A 212 -7.17 -10.01 -8.70
CA ILE A 212 -6.67 -10.15 -7.33
C ILE A 212 -5.71 -9.02 -6.94
N VAL A 213 -5.55 -8.83 -5.64
CA VAL A 213 -4.52 -8.01 -4.98
C VAL A 213 -3.75 -8.85 -3.97
N PHE A 214 -2.50 -8.50 -3.74
CA PHE A 214 -1.59 -9.18 -2.81
C PHE A 214 -0.52 -8.18 -2.33
N ASP A 215 0.30 -8.59 -1.34
CA ASP A 215 1.33 -7.73 -0.74
C ASP A 215 0.72 -6.44 -0.15
N ALA A 216 -0.29 -6.62 0.70
CA ALA A 216 -1.07 -5.53 1.26
C ALA A 216 -0.42 -4.98 2.55
N GLY A 217 -0.19 -3.68 2.58
CA GLY A 217 0.17 -2.92 3.78
C GLY A 217 -0.99 -2.05 4.23
N CYS A 218 -2.08 -2.66 4.72
CA CYS A 218 -3.32 -1.94 4.97
C CYS A 218 -3.21 -0.87 6.06
N PHE A 219 -4.07 0.12 5.95
CA PHE A 219 -4.45 1.01 7.05
C PHE A 219 -5.84 1.61 6.75
N TYR A 220 -6.46 2.27 7.73
CA TYR A 220 -7.66 3.05 7.50
C TYR A 220 -7.28 4.47 7.13
N GLY A 221 -7.40 4.78 5.84
CA GLY A 221 -7.03 6.06 5.23
C GLY A 221 -8.19 6.72 4.50
N HIS A 222 -7.89 7.81 3.80
CA HIS A 222 -8.82 8.34 2.79
C HIS A 222 -8.90 7.36 1.61
N ASN A 223 -10.10 7.05 1.10
CA ASN A 223 -10.30 6.06 0.03
C ASN A 223 -9.63 6.42 -1.31
N GLU A 224 -9.36 7.71 -1.56
CA GLU A 224 -8.55 8.14 -2.71
C GLU A 224 -7.04 7.97 -2.50
N TYR A 225 -6.59 7.54 -1.31
CA TYR A 225 -5.18 7.26 -1.08
C TYR A 225 -4.75 6.03 -1.90
N VAL A 226 -3.91 6.28 -2.90
CA VAL A 226 -3.28 5.27 -3.74
C VAL A 226 -1.79 5.63 -3.79
N PRO A 227 -0.92 4.84 -3.16
CA PRO A 227 0.51 5.01 -3.32
C PRO A 227 0.87 4.59 -4.75
N SER A 228 1.06 5.56 -5.64
CA SER A 228 1.48 5.26 -7.00
C SER A 228 2.99 4.99 -7.04
N HIS A 229 3.39 3.79 -7.44
CA HIS A 229 4.75 3.50 -7.85
C HIS A 229 4.98 4.00 -9.29
N LEU A 230 5.98 4.86 -9.47
CA LEU A 230 6.75 4.95 -10.72
C LEU A 230 7.92 3.94 -10.62
N PRO A 231 8.51 3.46 -11.73
CA PRO A 231 9.38 2.28 -11.74
C PRO A 231 10.60 2.34 -10.80
N PRO A 232 11.19 1.17 -10.46
CA PRO A 232 11.99 0.92 -9.24
C PRO A 232 13.29 1.73 -9.04
N SER A 233 13.68 2.57 -10.01
CA SER A 233 15.01 3.17 -10.07
C SER A 233 15.11 4.62 -9.56
N SER A 234 14.05 5.19 -8.95
CA SER A 234 14.06 6.61 -8.58
C SER A 234 13.46 6.88 -7.19
N LEU A 235 14.21 7.61 -6.36
CA LEU A 235 13.93 7.93 -4.93
C LEU A 235 12.66 8.72 -4.61
N LEU A 236 11.69 8.79 -5.52
CA LEU A 236 10.42 9.46 -5.33
C LEU A 236 9.29 8.45 -5.10
N HIS A 237 9.51 7.47 -4.22
CA HIS A 237 8.53 6.45 -3.81
C HIS A 237 7.65 6.92 -2.63
N CYS A 238 7.14 8.16 -2.69
CA CYS A 238 6.51 8.84 -1.56
C CYS A 238 5.11 9.37 -1.95
N PRO A 239 4.14 9.58 -1.03
CA PRO A 239 2.73 9.94 -1.32
C PRO A 239 2.48 11.23 -2.13
N PHE A 240 3.54 11.89 -2.60
CA PHE A 240 3.52 13.14 -3.35
C PHE A 240 2.69 13.09 -4.63
N ALA A 241 2.58 11.94 -5.30
CA ALA A 241 1.88 11.85 -6.59
C ALA A 241 0.38 12.23 -6.53
N LEU A 242 -0.28 11.96 -5.40
CA LEU A 242 -1.68 12.36 -5.17
C LEU A 242 -1.83 13.88 -4.99
N LEU A 243 -0.87 14.48 -4.30
CA LEU A 243 -0.82 15.93 -4.10
C LEU A 243 -0.53 16.65 -5.42
N LEU A 244 0.36 16.11 -6.24
CA LEU A 244 0.73 16.66 -7.56
C LEU A 244 -0.43 16.56 -8.56
N ARG A 245 -1.19 15.45 -8.57
CA ARG A 245 -2.40 15.34 -9.42
C ARG A 245 -3.47 16.38 -9.05
N ARG A 246 -3.73 16.65 -7.77
CA ARG A 246 -4.68 17.70 -7.36
C ARG A 246 -4.15 19.14 -7.59
N MET A 247 -2.84 19.36 -7.51
CA MET A 247 -2.24 20.64 -7.90
C MET A 247 -2.37 20.92 -9.41
N SER A 248 -2.35 19.87 -10.25
CA SER A 248 -2.54 20.01 -11.70
C SER A 248 -3.99 20.30 -12.10
N VAL A 249 -4.98 19.88 -11.31
CA VAL A 249 -6.41 20.04 -11.64
C VAL A 249 -6.97 21.40 -11.18
N ASN A 250 -6.28 22.10 -10.28
CA ASN A 250 -6.63 23.46 -9.84
C ASN A 250 -5.84 24.58 -10.55
N CYS A 251 -5.10 24.23 -11.61
CA CYS A 251 -4.39 25.17 -12.47
C CYS A 251 -4.86 25.05 -13.92
N PHE A 252 -6.16 25.10 -14.18
CA PHE A 252 -6.79 25.57 -15.43
C PHE A 252 -8.22 26.02 -15.15
#